data_AF-A0A345PMB7-F1
#
_entry.id   AF-A0A345PMB7-F1
#
_cell.length_a   1.000
_cell.length_b   1.000
_cell.length_c   1.000
_cell.angle_alpha   90.00
_cell.angle_beta   90.00
_cell.angle_gamma   90.00
#
_symmetry.space_group_name_H-M   'P 1'
#
loop_
_entity.id
_entity.type
_entity.pdbx_description
1 polymer ?
#
loop_
_entity_poly.entity_id
_entity_poly.type
_entity_poly.pdbx_seq_one_letter_code
_entity_poly.pdbx_strand_id
1 'polypeptide(L)' 'MANRAEIAVRIISTRKKHGIKTVVIYSQADEKAPHVKLADENR' A
#
# COMPACT_ATOMS: atom_id res chain seq x y z
N MET A 1 0.57 1.45 6.58
CA MET A 1 -0.85 1.07 6.61
C MET A 1 -0.86 -0.43 6.88
N ALA A 2 -1.61 -0.87 7.89
CA ALA A 2 -1.74 -2.27 8.25
C ALA A 2 -3.06 -2.81 7.70
N ASN A 3 -3.16 -2.88 6.38
CA ASN A 3 -4.35 -3.37 5.67
C ASN A 3 -3.92 -4.04 4.37
N ARG A 4 -4.80 -4.86 3.77
CA ARG A 4 -4.49 -5.64 2.55
C ARG A 4 -5.48 -5.37 1.41
N ALA A 5 -5.19 -5.99 0.27
CA ALA A 5 -6.09 -6.08 -0.88
C ALA A 5 -6.61 -4.70 -1.37
N GLU A 6 -7.84 -4.65 -1.88
CA GLU A 6 -8.42 -3.48 -2.56
C GLU A 6 -8.47 -2.22 -1.69
N ILE A 7 -8.78 -2.34 -0.40
CA ILE A 7 -8.90 -1.18 0.49
C ILE A 7 -7.54 -0.50 0.64
N ALA A 8 -6.46 -1.27 0.76
CA ALA A 8 -5.12 -0.72 0.83
C ALA A 8 -4.75 0.02 -0.47
N VAL A 9 -5.09 -0.54 -1.64
CA VAL A 9 -4.90 0.11 -2.95
C VAL A 9 -5.64 1.45 -3.00
N ARG A 10 -6.91 1.48 -2.61
CA ARG A 10 -7.75 2.69 -2.67
C ARG A 10 -7.22 3.82 -1.79
N ILE A 11 -6.79 3.51 -0.57
CA ILE A 11 -6.20 4.52 0.33
C ILE A 11 -4.86 5.02 -0.22
N ILE A 12 -4.01 4.14 -0.76
CA ILE A 12 -2.73 4.55 -1.38
C ILE A 12 -2.98 5.47 -2.57
N SER A 13 -3.91 5.13 -3.47
CA SER A 13 -4.27 5.97 -4.60
C SER A 13 -4.76 7.35 -4.19
N THR A 14 -5.58 7.44 -3.14
CA THR A 14 -6.03 8.75 -2.61
C THR A 14 -4.86 9.53 -2.03
N ARG A 15 -4.03 8.91 -1.19
CA ARG A 15 -2.85 9.59 -0.60
C ARG A 15 -1.87 10.08 -1.66
N LYS A 16 -1.65 9.31 -2.73
CA LYS A 16 -0.82 9.69 -3.87
C LYS A 16 -1.34 10.95 -4.57
N LYS A 17 -2.66 11.09 -4.75
CA LYS A 17 -3.29 12.32 -5.31
C LYS A 17 -3.04 13.56 -4.45
N HIS A 18 -2.83 13.38 -3.15
CA HIS A 18 -2.55 14.46 -2.20
C HIS A 18 -1.05 14.64 -1.91
N GLY A 19 -0.16 13.95 -2.62
CA GLY A 19 1.29 14.04 -2.40
C GLY A 19 1.76 13.46 -1.07
N ILE A 20 0.94 12.62 -0.42
CA ILE A 20 1.25 12.02 0.89
C ILE A 20 1.95 10.69 0.65
N LYS A 21 3.17 10.55 1.18
CA LYS A 21 3.92 9.30 1.15
C LYS A 21 3.23 8.20 1.96
N THR A 22 3.37 6.96 1.49
CA THR A 22 2.71 5.79 2.03
C THR A 22 3.71 4.71 2.38
N VAL A 23 3.67 4.26 3.64
CA VAL A 23 4.36 3.05 4.09
C VAL A 23 3.32 1.95 4.21
N VAL A 24 3.59 0.73 3.76
CA VAL A 24 2.72 -0.45 3.94
C VAL A 24 3.44 -1.52 4.75
N ILE A 25 2.71 -2.24 5.59
CA ILE A 25 3.22 -3.41 6.33
C ILE A 25 2.51 -4.63 5.76
N TYR A 26 3.26 -5.64 5.32
CA TYR A 26 2.70 -6.81 4.64
C TYR A 26 3.36 -8.13 5.11
N SER A 27 2.68 -9.24 4.85
CA SER A 27 3.22 -10.58 5.10
C SER A 27 3.91 -11.12 3.85
N GLN A 28 4.82 -12.09 3.97
CA GLN A 28 5.44 -12.71 2.79
C GLN A 28 4.42 -13.26 1.77
N ALA A 29 3.24 -13.67 2.22
CA ALA A 29 2.17 -14.12 1.34
C ALA A 29 1.63 -12.99 0.41
N ASP A 30 1.75 -11.74 0.84
CA ASP A 30 1.26 -10.55 0.13
C ASP A 30 2.35 -9.85 -0.69
N GLU A 31 3.57 -10.39 -0.76
CA GLU A 31 4.71 -9.72 -1.42
C GLU A 31 4.44 -9.28 -2.85
N LYS A 32 3.65 -10.07 -3.58
CA LYS A 32 3.28 -9.78 -4.98
C LYS A 32 1.99 -8.97 -5.11
N ALA A 33 1.35 -8.61 -4.01
CA ALA A 33 0.04 -7.98 -4.01
C ALA A 33 0.11 -6.52 -4.53
N PRO A 34 -0.97 -6.03 -5.17
CA PRO A 34 -0.98 -4.69 -5.77
C PRO A 34 -0.69 -3.56 -4.78
N HIS A 35 -1.22 -3.65 -3.56
CA HIS A 35 -1.02 -2.64 -2.53
C HIS A 35 0.45 -2.51 -2.07
N VAL A 36 1.23 -3.59 -2.15
CA VAL A 36 2.68 -3.58 -1.84
C VAL A 36 3.46 -2.90 -2.97
N LYS A 37 3.11 -3.16 -4.22
CA LYS A 37 3.76 -2.52 -5.38
C LYS A 37 3.46 -1.03 -5.54
N LEU A 38 2.34 -0.56 -4.97
CA LEU A 38 1.87 0.81 -5.10
C LEU A 38 2.35 1.75 -3.98
N ALA A 39 2.79 1.20 -2.84
CA ALA A 39 3.29 1.97 -1.72
C ALA A 39 4.69 2.53 -2.00
N ASP A 40 5.03 3.65 -1.35
CA ASP A 40 6.33 4.29 -1.49
C ASP A 40 7.43 3.55 -0.70
N GLU A 41 7.05 2.96 0.43
CA GLU A 41 7.91 2.14 1.28
C GLU A 41 7.15 0.92 1.79
N ASN A 42 7.84 -0.23 1.88
CA ASN A 42 7.24 -1.51 2.26
C ASN A 42 8.04 -2.11 3.42
N ARG A 43 7.35 -2.64 4.43
CA ARG A 43 7.93 -3.31 5.60
C ARG A 43 7.26 -4.64 5.90
#